data_AF-A0A257RS06-F1
#
_entry.id   AF-A0A257RS06-F1
#
_cell.length_a   1.000
_cell.length_b   1.000
_cell.length_c   1.000
_cell.angle_alpha   90.00
_cell.angle_beta   90.00
_cell.angle_gamma   90.00
#
_symmetry.space_group_name_H-M   'P 1'
#
loop_
_entity.id
_entity.type
_entity.pdbx_description
1 polymer ?
#
loop_
_entity_poly.entity_id
_entity_poly.type
_entity_poly.pdbx_seq_one_letter_code
_entity_poly.pdbx_strand_id
1 'polypeptide(L)'
;MPVRSITPSQHFTEPPPRFSEASLVKELEKLGIGRPSTYAAIISVLADRRYVNLEQRRFFPTELGETVEKVMVKQFPDVFNVGFTSEMEGELDKIEDGELSWRKVLQDFYGPFAKSLASVDAPALIAAAHDLSGLAALRCPDCGGKLEPRGGFFGPFLACENHPKTCKYTRPLKGEKAKPRMTDVPCPLCAQPMVVRQGRSGEFLGCSTFPKCRGTRSMPTGVYCPKDGGEIVERRSKKRGTAFFACANETCDFVVWNRPAVEKCPECGYIGAEMKSSKARGDFRKCIKCGNEWDAPKSEEAEPALAG
;
A
#
# COMPACT_ATOMS: atom_id res chain seq x y z
N MET A 1 -44.88 32.83 28.81
CA MET A 1 -45.21 31.47 28.31
C MET A 1 -44.27 30.47 28.97
N PRO A 2 -44.76 29.33 29.50
CA PRO A 2 -43.88 28.32 30.09
C PRO A 2 -43.12 27.54 29.00
N VAL A 3 -41.83 27.29 29.23
CA VAL A 3 -40.94 26.53 28.34
C VAL A 3 -41.43 25.08 28.26
N ARG A 4 -41.62 24.56 27.04
CA ARG A 4 -42.19 23.22 26.80
C ARG A 4 -41.17 22.09 26.94
N SER A 5 -39.89 22.34 26.67
CA SER A 5 -38.78 21.41 26.91
C SER A 5 -37.42 22.10 26.71
N ILE A 6 -36.38 21.61 27.38
CA ILE A 6 -34.99 21.96 27.13
C ILE A 6 -34.29 20.66 26.73
N THR A 7 -33.75 20.60 25.51
CA THR A 7 -32.98 19.44 25.03
C THR A 7 -31.50 19.81 25.02
N PRO A 8 -30.72 19.45 26.04
CA PRO A 8 -29.29 19.73 26.06
C PRO A 8 -28.59 18.85 25.02
N SER A 9 -27.90 19.46 24.06
CA SER A 9 -26.99 18.77 23.14
C SER A 9 -25.56 19.18 23.42
N GLN A 10 -24.69 18.19 23.60
CA GLN A 10 -23.26 18.39 23.69
C GLN A 10 -22.65 18.24 22.29
N HIS A 11 -21.87 19.24 21.88
CA HIS A 11 -21.13 19.21 20.62
C HIS A 11 -19.63 19.22 20.92
N PHE A 12 -18.88 18.49 20.10
CA PHE A 12 -17.42 18.54 20.10
C PHE A 12 -16.97 19.38 18.91
N THR A 13 -15.84 20.06 19.05
CA THR A 13 -15.17 20.71 17.92
C THR A 13 -14.59 19.62 17.03
N GLU A 14 -15.01 19.58 15.77
CA GLU A 14 -14.44 18.67 14.79
C GLU A 14 -13.18 19.27 14.17
N PRO A 15 -12.13 18.46 13.93
CA PRO A 15 -10.97 18.91 13.19
C PRO A 15 -11.35 19.26 11.74
N PRO A 16 -10.53 20.07 11.05
CA PRO A 16 -10.78 20.41 9.66
C PRO A 16 -10.95 19.15 8.79
N PRO A 17 -11.94 19.12 7.89
CA PRO A 17 -12.16 17.97 7.04
C PRO A 17 -10.96 17.76 6.11
N ARG A 18 -10.52 16.51 5.97
CA ARG A 18 -9.48 16.16 5.00
C ARG A 18 -9.93 16.48 3.58
N PHE A 19 -8.97 16.76 2.70
CA PHE A 19 -9.27 17.00 1.29
C PHE A 19 -9.78 15.72 0.60
N SER A 20 -10.88 15.83 -0.15
CA SER A 20 -11.16 14.98 -1.30
C SER A 20 -10.48 15.54 -2.55
N GLU A 21 -10.48 14.78 -3.66
CA GLU A 21 -10.01 15.25 -4.97
C GLU A 21 -10.63 16.61 -5.36
N ALA A 22 -11.96 16.72 -5.31
CA ALA A 22 -12.66 17.95 -5.67
C ALA A 22 -12.30 19.14 -4.76
N SER A 23 -12.19 18.92 -3.44
CA SER A 23 -11.81 20.00 -2.53
C SER A 23 -10.35 20.40 -2.65
N LEU A 24 -9.46 19.45 -3.02
CA LEU A 24 -8.06 19.75 -3.26
C LEU A 24 -7.90 20.58 -4.53
N VAL A 25 -8.58 20.20 -5.62
CA VAL A 25 -8.60 21.01 -6.86
C VAL A 25 -9.10 22.41 -6.58
N LYS A 26 -10.19 22.55 -5.81
CA LYS A 26 -10.73 23.86 -5.44
C LYS A 26 -9.74 24.70 -4.64
N GLU A 27 -8.95 24.08 -3.76
CA GLU A 27 -7.92 24.81 -3.00
C GLU A 27 -6.72 25.17 -3.88
N LEU A 28 -6.29 24.29 -4.80
CA LEU A 28 -5.22 24.57 -5.76
C LEU A 28 -5.60 25.76 -6.68
N GLU A 29 -6.82 25.77 -7.20
CA GLU A 29 -7.36 26.86 -8.01
C GLU A 29 -7.39 28.18 -7.23
N LYS A 30 -7.87 28.15 -5.99
CA LYS A 30 -7.89 29.32 -5.09
C LYS A 30 -6.49 29.87 -4.80
N LEU A 31 -5.49 29.00 -4.73
CA LEU A 31 -4.09 29.39 -4.49
C LEU A 31 -3.32 29.72 -5.78
N GLY A 32 -3.96 29.63 -6.95
CA GLY A 32 -3.31 29.89 -8.24
C GLY A 32 -2.32 28.81 -8.68
N ILE A 33 -2.34 27.63 -8.06
CA ILE A 33 -1.45 26.51 -8.37
C ILE A 33 -2.08 25.61 -9.42
N GLY A 34 -1.41 25.43 -10.56
CA GLY A 34 -1.86 24.56 -11.64
C GLY A 34 -3.00 25.15 -12.48
N ARG A 35 -3.44 24.38 -13.48
CA ARG A 35 -4.45 24.75 -14.49
C ARG A 35 -5.42 23.58 -14.71
N PRO A 36 -6.58 23.79 -15.37
CA PRO A 36 -7.52 22.70 -15.68
C PRO A 36 -6.87 21.49 -16.38
N SER A 37 -5.80 21.72 -17.13
CA SER A 37 -5.01 20.68 -17.80
C SER A 37 -4.10 19.87 -16.86
N THR A 38 -3.74 20.41 -15.69
CA THR A 38 -2.75 19.79 -14.78
C THR A 38 -3.34 19.20 -13.51
N TYR A 39 -4.54 19.60 -13.08
CA TYR A 39 -5.14 19.12 -11.82
C TYR A 39 -5.23 17.59 -11.69
N ALA A 40 -5.72 16.92 -12.73
CA ALA A 40 -5.83 15.46 -12.72
C ALA A 40 -4.44 14.80 -12.64
N ALA A 41 -3.45 15.36 -13.34
CA ALA A 41 -2.07 14.85 -13.34
C ALA A 41 -1.38 15.07 -11.99
N ILE A 42 -1.60 16.22 -11.34
CA ILE A 42 -1.07 16.50 -10.00
C ILE A 42 -1.60 15.44 -9.01
N ILE A 43 -2.91 15.21 -9.01
CA ILE A 43 -3.54 14.22 -8.12
C ILE A 43 -3.02 12.81 -8.39
N SER A 44 -2.95 12.41 -9.66
CA SER A 44 -2.47 11.07 -10.02
C SER A 44 -1.01 10.88 -9.61
N VAL A 45 -0.15 11.88 -9.82
CA VAL A 45 1.27 11.80 -9.44
C VAL A 45 1.43 11.68 -7.92
N LEU A 46 0.66 12.43 -7.13
CA LEU A 46 0.71 12.34 -5.67
C LEU A 46 0.34 10.93 -5.16
N ALA A 47 -0.68 10.32 -5.76
CA ALA A 47 -1.12 8.97 -5.43
C ALA A 47 -0.15 7.89 -5.95
N ASP A 48 0.25 7.96 -7.22
CA ASP A 48 1.13 6.99 -7.89
C ASP A 48 2.51 6.93 -7.23
N ARG A 49 3.03 8.08 -6.78
CA ARG A 49 4.29 8.17 -6.02
C ARG A 49 4.15 7.83 -4.55
N ARG A 50 2.94 7.52 -4.08
CA ARG A 50 2.62 7.20 -2.68
C ARG A 50 3.04 8.29 -1.71
N TYR A 51 2.89 9.56 -2.10
CA TYR A 51 2.99 10.67 -1.16
C TYR A 51 1.72 10.81 -0.33
N VAL A 52 0.58 10.46 -0.93
CA VAL A 52 -0.72 10.40 -0.27
C VAL A 52 -1.39 9.06 -0.54
N ASN A 53 -2.23 8.63 0.40
CA ASN A 53 -3.16 7.51 0.23
C ASN A 53 -4.59 8.05 0.12
N LEU A 54 -5.42 7.35 -0.66
CA LEU A 54 -6.84 7.63 -0.76
C LEU A 54 -7.62 6.62 0.09
N GLU A 55 -8.16 7.08 1.22
CA GLU A 55 -9.03 6.28 2.09
C GLU A 55 -10.40 6.94 2.15
N GLN A 56 -11.46 6.18 1.85
CA GLN A 56 -12.83 6.71 1.82
C GLN A 56 -12.99 7.99 0.97
N ARG A 57 -12.25 8.08 -0.16
CA ARG A 57 -12.23 9.26 -1.06
C ARG A 57 -11.66 10.54 -0.41
N ARG A 58 -10.84 10.39 0.63
CA ARG A 58 -10.11 11.47 1.30
C ARG A 58 -8.61 11.19 1.23
N PHE A 59 -7.81 12.24 1.09
CA PHE A 59 -6.36 12.14 1.09
C PHE A 59 -5.81 12.04 2.50
N PHE A 60 -4.92 11.08 2.71
CA PHE A 60 -4.12 10.93 3.91
C PHE A 60 -2.66 11.06 3.52
N PRO A 61 -1.89 11.99 4.12
CA PRO A 61 -0.46 12.05 3.88
C PRO A 61 0.18 10.74 4.34
N THR A 62 1.11 10.23 3.53
CA THR A 62 1.96 9.13 3.95
C THR A 62 3.17 9.68 4.70
N GLU A 63 3.82 8.84 5.49
CA GLU A 63 5.09 9.19 6.12
C GLU A 63 6.14 9.63 5.08
N LEU A 64 6.20 8.97 3.93
CA LEU A 64 7.08 9.36 2.82
C LEU A 64 6.76 10.77 2.33
N GLY A 65 5.48 11.07 2.11
CA GLY A 65 5.03 12.39 1.68
C GLY A 65 5.41 13.49 2.69
N GLU A 66 5.19 13.25 3.97
CA GLU A 66 5.58 14.19 5.03
C GLU A 66 7.09 14.39 5.14
N THR A 67 7.88 13.31 5.03
CA THR A 67 9.34 13.44 5.07
C THR A 67 9.86 14.22 3.86
N VAL A 68 9.35 13.93 2.66
CA VAL A 68 9.77 14.63 1.45
C VAL A 68 9.37 16.10 1.52
N GLU A 69 8.15 16.43 1.92
CA GLU A 69 7.70 17.81 2.07
C GLU A 69 8.60 18.58 3.04
N LYS A 70 8.85 18.04 4.24
CA LYS A 70 9.71 18.68 5.25
C LYS A 70 11.11 18.94 4.73
N VAL A 71 11.70 17.99 4.00
CA VAL A 71 13.05 18.11 3.46
C VAL A 71 13.08 19.14 2.32
N MET A 72 12.10 19.12 1.42
CA MET A 72 12.06 20.05 0.28
C MET A 72 11.83 21.49 0.74
N VAL A 73 10.87 21.73 1.64
CA VAL A 73 10.60 23.08 2.17
C VAL A 73 11.79 23.63 2.95
N LYS A 74 12.48 22.78 3.73
CA LYS A 74 13.67 23.19 4.49
C LYS A 74 14.85 23.53 3.58
N GLN A 75 15.06 22.75 2.51
CA GLN A 75 16.25 22.89 1.67
C GLN A 75 16.07 23.93 0.56
N PHE A 76 14.84 24.13 0.10
CA PHE A 76 14.51 25.01 -1.02
C PHE A 76 13.30 25.90 -0.68
N PRO A 77 13.37 26.72 0.38
CA PRO A 77 12.21 27.50 0.86
C PRO A 77 11.67 28.48 -0.20
N ASP A 78 12.56 29.06 -1.01
CA ASP A 78 12.19 30.05 -2.04
C ASP A 78 11.50 29.41 -3.25
N VAL A 79 11.68 28.10 -3.45
CA VAL A 79 11.11 27.35 -4.60
C VAL A 79 9.89 26.53 -4.18
N PHE A 80 9.94 25.89 -3.00
CA PHE A 80 8.87 25.03 -2.48
C PHE A 80 7.94 25.81 -1.55
N ASN A 81 7.44 26.94 -2.04
CA ASN A 81 6.34 27.68 -1.41
C ASN A 81 5.21 27.92 -2.42
N VAL A 82 4.01 28.11 -1.88
CA VAL A 82 2.78 28.29 -2.66
C VAL A 82 2.86 29.54 -3.56
N GLY A 83 3.43 30.63 -3.05
CA GLY A 83 3.55 31.90 -3.78
C GLY A 83 4.38 31.76 -5.06
N PHE A 84 5.59 31.21 -4.94
CA PHE A 84 6.48 30.94 -6.07
C PHE A 84 5.81 30.08 -7.13
N THR A 85 5.11 29.01 -6.71
CA THR A 85 4.43 28.11 -7.65
C THR A 85 3.32 28.84 -8.42
N SER A 86 2.54 29.69 -7.74
CA SER A 86 1.51 30.50 -8.39
C SER A 86 2.10 31.55 -9.33
N GLU A 87 3.21 32.18 -8.95
CA GLU A 87 3.90 33.16 -9.78
C GLU A 87 4.44 32.52 -11.07
N MET A 88 5.07 31.35 -10.96
CA MET A 88 5.57 30.59 -12.11
C MET A 88 4.45 30.25 -13.10
N GLU A 89 3.27 29.83 -12.61
CA GLU A 89 2.12 29.58 -13.49
C GLU A 89 1.68 30.86 -14.22
N GLY A 90 1.71 32.01 -13.55
CA GLY A 90 1.44 33.31 -14.19
C GLY A 90 2.52 33.73 -15.20
N GLU A 91 3.79 33.37 -14.99
CA GLU A 91 4.84 33.58 -15.99
C GLU A 91 4.65 32.70 -17.23
N LEU A 92 4.16 31.47 -17.05
CA LEU A 92 3.84 30.57 -18.17
C LEU A 92 2.66 31.09 -19.01
N ASP A 93 1.63 31.65 -18.38
CA ASP A 93 0.53 32.30 -19.11
C ASP A 93 1.05 33.50 -19.94
N LYS A 94 1.90 34.35 -19.35
CA LYS A 94 2.53 35.47 -20.08
C LYS A 94 3.42 35.03 -21.23
N ILE A 95 4.01 33.84 -21.15
CA ILE A 95 4.75 33.24 -22.28
C ILE A 95 3.78 32.84 -23.38
N GLU A 96 2.64 32.24 -23.04
CA GLU A 96 1.58 31.88 -23.99
C GLU A 96 1.05 33.10 -24.73
N ASP A 97 0.85 34.21 -24.02
CA ASP A 97 0.41 35.50 -24.58
C ASP A 97 1.52 36.24 -25.36
N GLY A 98 2.76 35.75 -25.31
CA GLY A 98 3.92 36.33 -26.00
C GLY A 98 4.52 37.57 -25.30
N GLU A 99 4.12 37.87 -24.07
CA GLU A 99 4.65 38.97 -23.26
C GLU A 99 6.03 38.65 -22.65
N LEU A 100 6.32 37.37 -22.40
CA LEU A 100 7.57 36.89 -21.82
C LEU A 100 8.27 35.86 -22.71
N SER A 101 9.60 35.91 -22.72
CA SER A 101 10.43 34.91 -23.40
C SER A 101 10.66 33.70 -22.50
N TRP A 102 10.20 32.51 -22.94
CA TRP A 102 10.37 31.26 -22.21
C TRP A 102 11.83 30.93 -21.86
N ARG A 103 12.77 31.29 -22.74
CA ARG A 103 14.21 31.05 -22.50
C ARG A 103 14.73 31.87 -21.33
N LYS A 104 14.23 33.09 -21.16
CA LYS A 104 14.62 33.98 -20.07
C LYS A 104 14.11 33.43 -18.74
N VAL A 105 12.82 33.08 -18.67
CA VAL A 105 12.20 32.47 -17.48
C VAL A 105 12.96 31.20 -17.04
N LEU A 106 13.32 30.33 -18.00
CA LEU A 106 14.11 29.13 -17.67
C LEU A 106 15.52 29.46 -17.16
N GLN A 107 16.19 30.48 -17.70
CA GLN A 107 17.52 30.88 -17.24
C GLN A 107 17.46 31.48 -15.83
N ASP A 108 16.46 32.33 -15.59
CA ASP A 108 16.23 33.01 -14.31
C ASP A 108 15.90 31.99 -13.20
N PHE A 109 15.14 30.93 -13.53
CA PHE A 109 14.88 29.81 -12.61
C PHE A 109 16.09 28.89 -12.41
N TYR A 110 16.66 28.36 -13.51
CA TYR A 110 17.61 27.25 -13.44
C TYR A 110 18.97 27.67 -12.86
N GLY A 111 19.42 28.89 -13.12
CA GLY A 111 20.72 29.37 -12.65
C GLY A 111 20.87 29.32 -11.11
N PRO A 112 19.98 29.97 -10.35
CA PRO A 112 19.95 29.88 -8.89
C PRO A 112 19.63 28.46 -8.41
N PHE A 113 18.64 27.80 -9.01
CA PHE A 113 18.23 26.45 -8.59
C PHE A 113 19.36 25.43 -8.68
N ALA A 114 20.14 25.45 -9.77
CA ALA A 114 21.27 24.54 -9.96
C ALA A 114 22.38 24.73 -8.91
N LYS A 115 22.63 25.98 -8.48
CA LYS A 115 23.59 26.28 -7.42
C LYS A 115 23.10 25.77 -6.07
N SER A 116 21.82 26.00 -5.76
CA SER A 116 21.19 25.48 -4.54
C SER A 116 21.15 23.96 -4.53
N LEU A 117 20.93 23.32 -5.69
CA LEU A 117 20.93 21.87 -5.82
C LEU A 117 22.33 21.26 -5.62
N ALA A 118 23.37 21.91 -6.16
CA ALA A 118 24.74 21.44 -6.05
C ALA A 118 25.31 21.50 -4.62
N SER A 119 24.76 22.38 -3.77
CA SER A 119 25.15 22.47 -2.36
C SER A 119 24.45 21.45 -1.45
N VAL A 120 23.48 20.68 -1.97
CA VAL A 120 22.70 19.72 -1.19
C VAL A 120 23.39 18.37 -1.12
N ASP A 121 23.70 17.92 0.09
CA ASP A 121 24.14 16.55 0.37
C ASP A 121 22.93 15.63 0.64
N ALA A 122 22.47 14.93 -0.42
CA ALA A 122 21.33 14.02 -0.33
C ALA A 122 21.53 12.85 0.67
N PRO A 123 22.68 12.16 0.71
CA PRO A 123 23.00 11.18 1.77
C PRO A 123 22.83 11.74 3.19
N ALA A 124 23.33 12.96 3.46
CA ALA A 124 23.22 13.59 4.77
C ALA A 124 21.76 13.88 5.17
N LEU A 125 20.93 14.31 4.22
CA LEU A 125 19.50 14.55 4.46
C LEU A 125 18.75 13.27 4.86
N ILE A 126 19.03 12.16 4.18
CA ILE A 126 18.41 10.86 4.51
C ILE A 126 18.90 10.37 5.88
N ALA A 127 20.19 10.57 6.18
CA ALA A 127 20.77 10.22 7.47
C ALA A 127 20.11 10.96 8.65
N ALA A 128 19.88 12.27 8.49
CA ALA A 128 19.23 13.10 9.50
C ALA A 128 17.74 12.76 9.70
N ALA A 129 17.03 12.39 8.63
CA ALA A 129 15.60 12.07 8.70
C ALA A 129 15.27 10.73 9.40
N HIS A 130 16.22 9.79 9.43
CA HIS A 130 15.98 8.42 9.94
C HIS A 130 16.91 8.01 11.10
N ASP A 131 17.54 8.97 11.78
CA ASP A 131 18.49 8.76 12.90
C ASP A 131 19.51 7.64 12.62
N LEU A 132 20.29 7.83 11.56
CA LEU A 132 21.26 6.84 11.08
C LEU A 132 22.63 6.97 11.75
N SER A 133 22.66 7.47 12.98
CA SER A 133 23.89 7.71 13.76
C SER A 133 24.77 6.45 13.91
N GLY A 134 24.17 5.25 13.93
CA GLY A 134 24.87 3.97 13.99
C GLY A 134 25.35 3.39 12.65
N LEU A 135 25.13 4.08 11.53
CA LEU A 135 25.42 3.54 10.19
C LEU A 135 26.92 3.32 9.95
N ALA A 136 27.78 4.13 10.56
CA ALA A 136 29.23 4.02 10.42
C ALA A 136 29.80 2.67 10.89
N ALA A 137 29.12 2.01 11.83
CA ALA A 137 29.51 0.69 12.35
C ALA A 137 29.05 -0.47 11.44
N LEU A 138 28.08 -0.24 10.56
CA LEU A 138 27.55 -1.28 9.69
C LEU A 138 28.45 -1.46 8.45
N ARG A 139 28.76 -2.72 8.14
CA ARG A 139 29.51 -3.12 6.94
C ARG A 139 28.65 -4.01 6.07
N CYS A 140 28.88 -3.95 4.76
CA CYS A 140 28.17 -4.80 3.81
C CYS A 140 28.47 -6.29 4.07
N PRO A 141 27.46 -7.16 4.24
CA PRO A 141 27.68 -8.60 4.44
C PRO A 141 28.34 -9.29 3.25
N ASP A 142 28.12 -8.78 2.02
CA ASP A 142 28.60 -9.43 0.80
C ASP A 142 30.04 -9.07 0.44
N CYS A 143 30.51 -7.86 0.81
CA CYS A 143 31.81 -7.36 0.39
C CYS A 143 32.60 -6.58 1.45
N GLY A 144 32.05 -6.37 2.65
CA GLY A 144 32.70 -5.59 3.71
C GLY A 144 32.79 -4.08 3.45
N GLY A 145 32.23 -3.57 2.34
CA GLY A 145 32.23 -2.14 2.02
C GLY A 145 31.35 -1.31 2.97
N LYS A 146 31.49 0.03 2.91
CA LYS A 146 30.63 0.96 3.64
C LYS A 146 29.20 0.90 3.10
N LEU A 147 28.24 1.09 4.00
CA LEU A 147 26.82 1.18 3.68
C LEU A 147 26.39 2.64 3.74
N GLU A 148 25.67 3.08 2.72
CA GLU A 148 25.15 4.44 2.58
C GLU A 148 23.63 4.41 2.41
N PRO A 149 22.92 5.39 2.98
CA PRO A 149 21.48 5.51 2.78
C PRO A 149 21.20 6.10 1.39
N ARG A 150 20.30 5.47 0.65
CA ARG A 150 19.80 5.93 -0.64
C ARG A 150 18.28 6.00 -0.62
N GLY A 151 17.72 6.96 -1.34
CA GLY A 151 16.27 7.09 -1.54
C GLY A 151 15.78 6.14 -2.64
N GLY A 152 14.62 5.52 -2.46
CA GLY A 152 14.00 4.65 -3.46
C GLY A 152 12.47 4.75 -3.45
N PHE A 153 11.83 4.16 -4.46
CA PHE A 153 10.37 4.17 -4.59
C PHE A 153 9.65 3.48 -3.42
N PHE A 154 10.28 2.49 -2.80
CA PHE A 154 9.76 1.77 -1.63
C PHE A 154 10.20 2.39 -0.30
N GLY A 155 10.66 3.64 -0.33
CA GLY A 155 11.26 4.31 0.80
C GLY A 155 12.79 4.19 0.80
N PRO A 156 13.44 4.77 1.81
CA PRO A 156 14.89 4.81 1.91
C PRO A 156 15.45 3.44 2.30
N PHE A 157 16.61 3.12 1.75
CA PHE A 157 17.29 1.84 1.93
C PHE A 157 18.79 2.05 2.08
N LEU A 158 19.46 1.11 2.73
CA LEU A 158 20.91 1.03 2.74
C LEU A 158 21.40 0.29 1.51
N ALA A 159 22.35 0.90 0.81
CA ALA A 159 23.07 0.28 -0.29
C ALA A 159 24.57 0.25 0.05
N CYS A 160 25.30 -0.70 -0.52
CA CYS A 160 26.75 -0.60 -0.50
C CYS A 160 27.22 0.57 -1.38
N GLU A 161 28.28 1.27 -0.97
CA GLU A 161 28.97 2.30 -1.77
C GLU A 161 29.29 1.79 -3.20
N ASN A 162 29.67 0.51 -3.26
CA ASN A 162 30.02 -0.25 -4.46
C ASN A 162 28.82 -0.71 -5.32
N HIS A 163 27.59 -0.32 -4.97
CA HIS A 163 26.37 -0.63 -5.72
C HIS A 163 26.16 0.34 -6.90
N PRO A 164 25.88 -0.14 -8.13
CA PRO A 164 25.49 -1.50 -8.53
C PRO A 164 26.60 -2.35 -9.16
N LYS A 165 27.82 -1.83 -9.30
CA LYS A 165 28.88 -2.42 -10.15
C LYS A 165 29.52 -3.66 -9.54
N THR A 166 29.95 -3.60 -8.27
CA THR A 166 30.69 -4.69 -7.61
C THR A 166 29.90 -5.38 -6.51
N CYS A 167 28.90 -4.72 -5.92
CA CYS A 167 28.05 -5.32 -4.89
C CYS A 167 26.56 -5.01 -5.12
N LYS A 168 25.68 -6.02 -5.07
CA LYS A 168 24.22 -5.87 -5.24
C LYS A 168 23.44 -5.76 -3.92
N TYR A 169 24.14 -5.75 -2.79
CA TYR A 169 23.51 -5.71 -1.48
C TYR A 169 22.70 -4.42 -1.28
N THR A 170 21.42 -4.59 -0.93
CA THR A 170 20.52 -3.52 -0.50
C THR A 170 19.64 -4.01 0.64
N ARG A 171 19.38 -3.16 1.64
CA ARG A 171 18.54 -3.47 2.79
C ARG A 171 17.61 -2.29 3.09
N PRO A 172 16.27 -2.47 3.17
CA PRO A 172 15.37 -1.39 3.54
C PRO A 172 15.64 -0.91 4.98
N LEU A 173 15.46 0.39 5.23
CA LEU A 173 15.63 0.97 6.58
C LEU A 173 14.43 0.74 7.48
N LYS A 174 13.22 0.74 6.90
CA LYS A 174 11.95 0.55 7.61
C LYS A 174 11.17 -0.58 6.96
N GLY A 175 10.52 -1.39 7.80
CA GLY A 175 9.84 -2.61 7.38
C GLY A 175 10.81 -3.77 7.22
N GLU A 176 10.89 -4.63 8.24
CA GLU A 176 11.45 -5.96 8.03
C GLU A 176 10.64 -6.61 6.92
N LYS A 177 11.30 -7.13 5.86
CA LYS A 177 10.64 -8.07 4.97
C LYS A 177 10.10 -9.16 5.88
N ALA A 178 8.77 -9.30 6.00
CA ALA A 178 8.15 -10.30 6.83
C ALA A 178 8.87 -11.62 6.56
N LYS A 179 9.49 -12.18 7.59
CA LYS A 179 10.28 -13.40 7.43
C LYS A 179 9.39 -14.44 6.74
N PRO A 180 9.90 -15.16 5.73
CA PRO A 180 9.07 -16.08 4.98
C PRO A 180 8.41 -17.07 5.93
N ARG A 181 7.07 -17.09 5.99
CA ARG A 181 6.33 -18.02 6.85
C ARG A 181 6.50 -19.42 6.27
N MET A 182 7.24 -20.25 6.97
CA MET A 182 7.35 -21.68 6.66
C MET A 182 5.99 -22.33 6.89
N THR A 183 5.64 -23.27 6.03
CA THR A 183 4.41 -24.07 6.15
C THR A 183 4.76 -25.55 6.12
N ASP A 184 3.95 -26.36 6.79
CA ASP A 184 4.09 -27.83 6.79
C ASP A 184 3.56 -28.47 5.50
N VAL A 185 3.15 -27.67 4.52
CA VAL A 185 2.64 -28.17 3.23
C VAL A 185 3.82 -28.68 2.40
N PRO A 186 3.82 -29.96 1.99
CA PRO A 186 4.89 -30.51 1.17
C PRO A 186 4.77 -30.06 -0.29
N CYS A 187 5.92 -29.82 -0.92
CA CYS A 187 6.01 -29.49 -2.34
C CYS A 187 5.59 -30.69 -3.22
N PRO A 188 4.75 -30.50 -4.25
CA PRO A 188 4.31 -31.60 -5.13
C PRO A 188 5.45 -32.22 -5.96
N LEU A 189 6.58 -31.52 -6.13
CA LEU A 189 7.69 -31.99 -6.96
C LEU A 189 8.84 -32.61 -6.15
N CYS A 190 9.02 -32.23 -4.87
CA CYS A 190 10.18 -32.66 -4.09
C CYS A 190 9.88 -32.96 -2.61
N ALA A 191 8.61 -32.91 -2.20
CA ALA A 191 8.13 -33.16 -0.83
C ALA A 191 8.71 -32.27 0.28
N GLN A 192 9.61 -31.34 -0.03
CA GLN A 192 10.17 -30.37 0.92
C GLN A 192 9.10 -29.35 1.37
N PRO A 193 9.24 -28.75 2.57
CA PRO A 193 8.29 -27.77 3.08
C PRO A 193 8.23 -26.55 2.16
N MET A 194 7.02 -26.02 1.99
CA MET A 194 6.78 -24.82 1.21
C MET A 194 6.76 -23.56 2.08
N VAL A 195 7.00 -22.43 1.45
CA VAL A 195 7.14 -21.11 2.07
C VAL A 195 6.10 -20.17 1.46
N VAL A 196 5.38 -19.42 2.31
CA VAL A 196 4.47 -18.39 1.82
C VAL A 196 5.28 -17.25 1.20
N ARG A 197 5.00 -16.97 -0.08
CA ARG A 197 5.59 -15.88 -0.86
C ARG A 197 4.47 -14.99 -1.38
N GLN A 198 4.76 -13.71 -1.56
CA GLN A 198 3.85 -12.77 -2.22
C GLN A 198 4.18 -12.68 -3.71
N GLY A 199 3.17 -12.81 -4.55
CA GLY A 199 3.24 -12.59 -5.99
C GLY A 199 2.17 -11.62 -6.47
N ARG A 200 2.15 -11.35 -7.78
CA ARG A 200 1.15 -10.46 -8.41
C ARG A 200 -0.30 -10.90 -8.13
N SER A 201 -0.53 -12.20 -8.04
CA SER A 201 -1.86 -12.79 -7.85
C SER A 201 -2.27 -12.95 -6.37
N GLY A 202 -1.42 -12.54 -5.42
CA GLY A 202 -1.62 -12.76 -3.98
C GLY A 202 -0.56 -13.65 -3.37
N GLU A 203 -0.85 -14.15 -2.17
CA GLU A 203 0.02 -15.09 -1.45
C GLU A 203 -0.04 -16.49 -2.09
N PHE A 204 1.13 -17.12 -2.24
CA PHE A 204 1.26 -18.46 -2.79
C PHE A 204 2.35 -19.24 -2.04
N LEU A 205 2.27 -20.56 -2.11
CA LEU A 205 3.29 -21.45 -1.56
C LEU A 205 4.36 -21.71 -2.62
N GLY A 206 5.61 -21.39 -2.31
CA GLY A 206 6.77 -21.72 -3.13
C GLY A 206 7.69 -22.69 -2.40
N CYS A 207 8.32 -23.62 -3.12
CA CYS A 207 9.27 -24.54 -2.51
C CYS A 207 10.40 -23.81 -1.76
N SER A 208 10.75 -24.29 -0.56
CA SER A 208 11.89 -23.79 0.24
C SER A 208 13.22 -23.89 -0.49
N THR A 209 13.41 -24.94 -1.31
CA THR A 209 14.65 -25.22 -2.06
C THR A 209 14.77 -24.46 -3.39
N PHE A 210 13.94 -23.46 -3.64
CA PHE A 210 14.11 -22.58 -4.80
C PHE A 210 15.50 -21.90 -4.75
N PRO A 211 16.32 -21.95 -5.82
CA PRO A 211 15.94 -22.15 -7.24
C PRO A 211 15.98 -23.59 -7.76
N LYS A 212 16.47 -24.56 -6.96
CA LYS A 212 16.66 -25.97 -7.39
C LYS A 212 15.34 -26.67 -7.68
N CYS A 213 14.28 -26.32 -6.96
CA CYS A 213 12.92 -26.76 -7.23
C CYS A 213 12.02 -25.55 -7.54
N ARG A 214 11.30 -25.60 -8.67
CA ARG A 214 10.35 -24.55 -9.09
C ARG A 214 8.89 -24.88 -8.75
N GLY A 215 8.67 -25.78 -7.78
CA GLY A 215 7.33 -26.13 -7.32
C GLY A 215 6.62 -24.93 -6.70
N THR A 216 5.42 -24.64 -7.21
CA THR A 216 4.52 -23.59 -6.69
C THR A 216 3.12 -24.17 -6.52
N ARG A 217 2.39 -23.67 -5.53
CA ARG A 217 1.01 -24.07 -5.22
C ARG A 217 0.23 -22.86 -4.71
N SER A 218 -1.05 -22.77 -5.04
CA SER A 218 -1.95 -21.78 -4.44
C SER A 218 -2.16 -22.04 -2.95
N MET A 219 -2.58 -21.02 -2.21
CA MET A 219 -2.88 -21.18 -0.79
C MET A 219 -4.07 -22.16 -0.60
N PRO A 220 -3.92 -23.19 0.24
CA PRO A 220 -5.02 -24.09 0.59
C PRO A 220 -6.07 -23.34 1.42
N THR A 221 -7.35 -23.52 1.10
CA THR A 221 -8.46 -22.93 1.87
C THR A 221 -8.91 -23.83 3.02
N GLY A 222 -8.46 -25.10 3.05
CA GLY A 222 -8.88 -26.08 4.06
C GLY A 222 -10.29 -26.64 3.84
N VAL A 223 -10.93 -26.32 2.71
CA VAL A 223 -12.26 -26.80 2.33
C VAL A 223 -12.15 -27.70 1.10
N TYR A 224 -12.78 -28.87 1.18
CA TYR A 224 -12.76 -29.89 0.12
C TYR A 224 -14.00 -29.80 -0.76
N CYS A 225 -13.85 -29.97 -2.06
CA CYS A 225 -14.92 -29.92 -3.04
C CYS A 225 -16.01 -30.97 -2.74
N PRO A 226 -17.30 -30.58 -2.74
CA PRO A 226 -18.39 -31.51 -2.45
C PRO A 226 -18.63 -32.54 -3.57
N LYS A 227 -18.07 -32.34 -4.77
CA LYS A 227 -18.22 -33.24 -5.92
C LYS A 227 -17.15 -34.33 -5.94
N ASP A 228 -15.88 -33.91 -5.90
CA ASP A 228 -14.74 -34.81 -6.17
C ASP A 228 -13.76 -34.92 -5.00
N GLY A 229 -14.05 -34.31 -3.85
CA GLY A 229 -13.16 -34.29 -2.69
C GLY A 229 -11.85 -33.51 -2.89
N GLY A 230 -11.61 -32.95 -4.07
CA GLY A 230 -10.43 -32.13 -4.37
C GLY A 230 -10.40 -30.83 -3.57
N GLU A 231 -9.22 -30.33 -3.24
CA GLU A 231 -9.10 -29.11 -2.42
C GLU A 231 -9.54 -27.86 -3.20
N ILE A 232 -10.25 -26.95 -2.53
CA ILE A 232 -10.63 -25.66 -3.12
C ILE A 232 -9.49 -24.66 -2.93
N VAL A 233 -9.04 -24.07 -4.04
CA VAL A 233 -7.94 -23.11 -4.10
C VAL A 233 -8.39 -21.75 -4.64
N GLU A 234 -7.74 -20.68 -4.16
CA GLU A 234 -7.95 -19.34 -4.70
C GLU A 234 -7.32 -19.18 -6.10
N ARG A 235 -8.11 -18.65 -7.03
CA ARG A 235 -7.71 -18.27 -8.40
C ARG A 235 -8.21 -16.84 -8.67
N ARG A 236 -7.64 -16.17 -9.68
CA ARG A 236 -8.07 -14.83 -10.10
C ARG A 236 -8.49 -14.79 -11.56
N SER A 237 -9.53 -14.03 -11.87
CA SER A 237 -10.01 -13.89 -13.24
C SER A 237 -9.03 -13.06 -14.08
N LYS A 238 -8.70 -13.53 -15.31
CA LYS A 238 -7.76 -12.84 -16.20
C LYS A 238 -8.23 -11.44 -16.63
N LYS A 239 -9.56 -11.22 -16.73
CA LYS A 239 -10.17 -9.97 -17.22
C LYS A 239 -10.46 -8.93 -16.14
N ARG A 240 -10.90 -9.34 -14.94
CA ARG A 240 -11.33 -8.40 -13.87
C ARG A 240 -10.48 -8.46 -12.60
N GLY A 241 -9.53 -9.39 -12.49
CA GLY A 241 -8.67 -9.54 -11.31
C GLY A 241 -9.38 -10.00 -10.03
N THR A 242 -10.68 -10.27 -10.11
CA THR A 242 -11.53 -10.75 -9.00
C THR A 242 -11.08 -12.15 -8.56
N ALA A 243 -10.93 -12.35 -7.25
CA ALA A 243 -10.65 -13.65 -6.67
C ALA A 243 -11.89 -14.54 -6.75
N PHE A 244 -11.69 -15.81 -7.06
CA PHE A 244 -12.70 -16.87 -7.01
C PHE A 244 -12.04 -18.16 -6.53
N PHE A 245 -12.83 -19.06 -5.97
CA PHE A 245 -12.38 -20.28 -5.33
C PHE A 245 -12.85 -21.46 -6.18
N ALA A 246 -11.91 -22.20 -6.77
CA ALA A 246 -12.21 -23.31 -7.66
C ALA A 246 -11.55 -24.59 -7.16
N CYS A 247 -12.12 -25.74 -7.54
CA CYS A 247 -11.47 -27.02 -7.29
C CYS A 247 -10.06 -27.04 -7.91
N ALA A 248 -9.10 -27.63 -7.19
CA ALA A 248 -7.73 -27.81 -7.69
C ALA A 248 -7.68 -28.79 -8.87
N ASN A 249 -8.59 -29.78 -8.90
CA ASN A 249 -8.68 -30.76 -9.98
C ASN A 249 -9.19 -30.09 -11.26
N GLU A 250 -8.44 -30.24 -12.36
CA GLU A 250 -8.78 -29.65 -13.66
C GLU A 250 -10.06 -30.25 -14.28
N THR A 251 -10.44 -31.45 -13.86
CA THR A 251 -11.64 -32.16 -14.32
C THR A 251 -12.92 -31.72 -13.59
N CYS A 252 -12.82 -30.85 -12.58
CA CYS A 252 -13.95 -30.45 -11.75
C CYS A 252 -14.36 -28.99 -12.02
N ASP A 253 -15.58 -28.77 -12.47
CA ASP A 253 -16.12 -27.42 -12.77
C ASP A 253 -16.65 -26.66 -11.53
N PHE A 254 -16.30 -27.10 -10.32
CA PHE A 254 -16.83 -26.50 -9.10
C PHE A 254 -16.16 -25.14 -8.78
N VAL A 255 -16.98 -24.09 -8.69
CA VAL A 255 -16.54 -22.70 -8.45
C VAL A 255 -17.43 -22.01 -7.41
N VAL A 256 -16.79 -21.24 -6.54
CA VAL A 256 -17.36 -20.45 -5.45
C VAL A 256 -16.76 -19.04 -5.52
N TRP A 257 -17.56 -18.00 -5.35
CA TRP A 257 -17.07 -16.61 -5.51
C TRP A 257 -16.56 -15.99 -4.21
N ASN A 258 -17.06 -16.46 -3.07
CA ASN A 258 -16.66 -15.97 -1.76
C ASN A 258 -15.69 -16.96 -1.10
N ARG A 259 -14.81 -16.46 -0.23
CA ARG A 259 -13.84 -17.30 0.49
C ARG A 259 -14.57 -18.33 1.37
N PRO A 260 -14.36 -19.63 1.13
CA PRO A 260 -14.85 -20.68 2.02
C PRO A 260 -14.30 -20.52 3.44
N ALA A 261 -15.17 -20.63 4.43
CA ALA A 261 -14.84 -20.78 5.83
C ALA A 261 -14.88 -22.26 6.23
N VAL A 262 -13.93 -22.68 7.07
CA VAL A 262 -13.82 -24.04 7.59
C VAL A 262 -14.81 -24.21 8.76
N GLU A 263 -16.10 -24.31 8.42
CA GLU A 263 -17.18 -24.51 9.40
C GLU A 263 -18.04 -25.71 9.02
N LYS A 264 -18.48 -26.47 10.03
CA LYS A 264 -19.37 -27.63 9.85
C LYS A 264 -20.80 -27.15 9.69
N CYS A 265 -21.44 -27.57 8.60
CA CYS A 265 -22.86 -27.31 8.39
C CYS A 265 -23.70 -28.14 9.39
N PRO A 266 -24.67 -27.53 10.11
CA PRO A 266 -25.50 -28.23 11.10
C PRO A 266 -26.45 -29.27 10.48
N GLU A 267 -26.81 -29.14 9.20
CA GLU A 267 -27.72 -30.07 8.54
C GLU A 267 -27.02 -31.24 7.83
N CYS A 268 -25.98 -30.94 7.04
CA CYS A 268 -25.36 -31.95 6.19
C CYS A 268 -23.97 -32.40 6.66
N GLY A 269 -23.46 -31.83 7.77
CA GLY A 269 -22.15 -32.14 8.35
C GLY A 269 -20.96 -31.73 7.49
N TYR A 270 -21.18 -31.11 6.33
CA TYR A 270 -20.12 -30.72 5.40
C TYR A 270 -19.28 -29.56 5.95
N ILE A 271 -17.97 -29.63 5.76
CA ILE A 271 -17.00 -28.62 6.20
C ILE A 271 -16.77 -27.64 5.06
N GLY A 272 -17.42 -26.48 5.11
CA GLY A 272 -17.29 -25.43 4.10
C GLY A 272 -18.53 -24.55 3.98
N ALA A 273 -18.39 -23.27 4.31
CA ALA A 273 -19.45 -22.28 4.23
C ALA A 273 -18.97 -20.99 3.53
N GLU A 274 -19.81 -20.36 2.72
CA GLU A 274 -19.59 -18.99 2.24
C GLU A 274 -19.96 -17.98 3.33
N MET A 275 -19.09 -17.00 3.59
CA MET A 275 -19.45 -15.81 4.38
C MET A 275 -20.29 -14.84 3.54
N LYS A 276 -21.46 -14.46 4.04
CA LYS A 276 -22.30 -13.40 3.45
C LYS A 276 -22.77 -12.44 4.54
N SER A 277 -22.95 -11.18 4.16
CA SER A 277 -23.53 -10.16 5.03
C SER A 277 -24.75 -9.53 4.36
N SER A 278 -25.80 -9.30 5.13
CA SER A 278 -26.99 -8.56 4.66
C SER A 278 -27.40 -7.49 5.67
N LYS A 279 -27.95 -6.37 5.17
CA LYS A 279 -28.41 -5.27 6.03
C LYS A 279 -29.51 -5.65 7.02
N ALA A 280 -30.27 -6.72 6.74
CA ALA A 280 -31.40 -7.15 7.57
C ALA A 280 -31.03 -8.23 8.61
N ARG A 281 -30.01 -9.05 8.33
CA ARG A 281 -29.70 -10.27 9.12
C ARG A 281 -28.27 -10.32 9.67
N GLY A 282 -27.43 -9.32 9.36
CA GLY A 282 -26.02 -9.32 9.76
C GLY A 282 -25.20 -10.35 8.97
N ASP A 283 -24.15 -10.89 9.60
CA ASP A 283 -23.24 -11.88 9.02
C ASP A 283 -23.81 -13.29 9.18
N PHE A 284 -24.09 -13.96 8.06
CA PHE A 284 -24.59 -15.32 8.01
C PHE A 284 -23.70 -16.20 7.11
N ARG A 285 -23.76 -17.50 7.36
CA ARG A 285 -22.97 -18.52 6.69
C ARG A 285 -23.85 -19.38 5.82
N LYS A 286 -23.46 -19.59 4.58
CA LYS A 286 -24.19 -20.41 3.62
C LYS A 286 -23.40 -21.67 3.27
N CYS A 287 -23.99 -22.85 3.48
CA CYS A 287 -23.35 -24.11 3.14
C CYS A 287 -23.05 -24.17 1.63
N ILE A 288 -21.82 -24.56 1.30
CA ILE A 288 -21.38 -24.75 -0.09
C ILE A 288 -22.02 -26.00 -0.72
N LYS A 289 -22.43 -26.99 0.09
CA LYS A 289 -23.02 -28.27 -0.37
C LYS A 289 -24.55 -28.25 -0.45
N CYS A 290 -25.24 -27.96 0.66
CA CYS A 290 -26.72 -28.02 0.72
C CYS A 290 -27.41 -26.65 0.60
N GLY A 291 -26.65 -25.55 0.59
CA GLY A 291 -27.21 -24.21 0.53
C GLY A 291 -27.90 -23.72 1.81
N ASN A 292 -27.87 -24.50 2.91
CA ASN A 292 -28.43 -24.11 4.20
C ASN A 292 -27.73 -22.85 4.74
N GLU A 293 -28.47 -21.99 5.42
CA GLU A 293 -28.01 -20.71 5.94
C GLU A 293 -28.14 -20.69 7.47
N TRP A 294 -27.01 -20.50 8.18
CA TRP A 294 -26.99 -20.34 9.64
C TRP A 294 -26.30 -19.05 10.02
N ASP A 295 -26.67 -18.49 11.18
CA ASP A 295 -26.06 -17.27 11.67
C ASP A 295 -24.63 -17.58 12.16
N ALA A 296 -23.68 -16.69 11.87
CA ALA A 296 -22.32 -16.88 12.34
C ALA A 296 -22.31 -16.91 13.88
N PRO A 297 -21.53 -17.79 14.53
CA PRO A 297 -21.35 -17.70 15.97
C PRO A 297 -20.82 -16.28 16.27
N LYS A 298 -21.52 -15.54 17.14
CA LYS A 298 -20.99 -14.28 17.66
C LYS A 298 -19.64 -14.64 18.27
N SER A 299 -18.56 -14.04 17.75
CA SER A 299 -17.26 -14.15 18.39
C SER A 299 -17.45 -13.66 19.83
N GLU A 300 -17.40 -14.55 20.81
CA GLU A 300 -17.17 -14.14 22.18
C GLU A 300 -15.90 -13.30 22.16
N GLU A 301 -16.05 -12.09 22.69
CA GLU A 301 -14.97 -11.13 22.85
C GLU A 301 -13.79 -11.86 23.49
N ALA A 302 -12.63 -11.79 22.84
CA ALA A 302 -11.40 -12.24 23.45
C ALA A 302 -11.22 -11.47 24.76
N GLU A 303 -11.48 -12.13 25.89
CA GLU A 303 -11.13 -11.62 27.21
C GLU A 303 -9.66 -11.21 27.16
N PRO A 304 -9.32 -9.94 27.46
CA PRO A 304 -7.94 -9.55 27.57
C PRO A 304 -7.33 -10.34 28.73
N ALA A 305 -6.37 -11.21 28.41
CA ALA A 305 -5.57 -11.91 29.40
C ALA A 305 -4.99 -10.88 30.38
N LEU A 306 -5.51 -10.89 31.60
CA LEU A 306 -4.96 -10.19 32.75
C LEU A 306 -3.52 -10.69 32.96
N ALA A 307 -2.56 -9.80 32.74
CA ALA A 307 -1.20 -9.97 33.20
C ALA A 307 -1.20 -9.82 34.74
N GLY A 308 -0.84 -10.91 35.43
CA GLY A 308 -0.40 -10.91 36.82
C GLY A 308 1.11 -10.80 36.91
#